data_AF-A0A7G1IVI8-F1
#
_entry.id   AF-A0A7G1IVI8-F1
#
_cell.length_a   1.000
_cell.length_b   1.000
_cell.length_c   1.000
_cell.angle_alpha   90.00
_cell.angle_beta   90.00
_cell.angle_gamma   90.00
#
_symmetry.space_group_name_H-M   'P 1'
#
loop_
_entity.id
_entity.type
_entity.pdbx_description
1 polymer ?
#
loop_
_entity_poly.entity_id
_entity_poly.type
_entity_poly.pdbx_seq_one_letter_code
_entity_poly.pdbx_strand_id
1 'polypeptide(L)'
;MNFSVLPPEVNSARIFAGAGTAPMLTAAVAWDRLADELAAAASSFGSVTTTLAGQSWQGPAAAAMAAVATPYTARLATAAALAAQAAGQARWRPPATRPRGRHPCIR
;
A
#
# COMPACT_ATOMS: atom_id res chain seq x y z
N MET A 1 15.95 0.64 22.97
CA MET A 1 15.89 -0.83 23.15
C MET A 1 17.30 -1.40 23.01
N ASN A 2 17.78 -2.27 23.91
CA ASN A 2 19.13 -2.89 23.81
C ASN A 2 19.01 -4.42 23.87
N PHE A 3 19.27 -5.10 22.76
CA PHE A 3 19.19 -6.57 22.66
C PHE A 3 20.46 -7.28 23.15
N SER A 4 21.57 -6.57 23.31
CA SER A 4 22.88 -7.12 23.70
C SER A 4 22.95 -7.54 25.17
N VAL A 5 21.96 -7.18 25.98
CA VAL A 5 21.87 -7.54 27.41
C VAL A 5 21.27 -8.95 27.60
N LEU A 6 20.59 -9.49 26.59
CA LEU A 6 20.02 -10.84 26.62
C LEU A 6 20.93 -11.84 25.92
N PRO A 7 21.03 -13.08 26.44
CA PRO A 7 21.81 -14.13 25.79
C PRO A 7 21.19 -14.49 24.42
N PRO A 8 22.00 -14.98 23.46
CA PRO A 8 21.58 -15.20 22.09
C PRO A 8 20.44 -16.22 21.95
N GLU A 9 20.31 -17.16 22.88
CA GLU A 9 19.24 -18.17 22.92
C GLU A 9 17.87 -17.51 23.14
N VAL A 10 17.79 -16.52 24.02
CA VAL A 10 16.55 -15.81 24.33
C VAL A 10 16.14 -14.90 23.17
N ASN A 11 17.10 -14.20 22.57
CA ASN A 11 16.85 -13.38 21.38
C ASN A 11 16.42 -14.26 20.19
N SER A 12 17.06 -15.40 19.99
CA SER A 12 16.73 -16.34 18.91
C SER A 12 15.35 -16.95 19.11
N ALA A 13 15.03 -17.42 20.32
CA ALA A 13 13.72 -17.98 20.64
C ALA A 13 12.58 -16.98 20.33
N ARG A 14 12.78 -15.69 20.60
CA ARG A 14 11.82 -14.62 20.27
C ARG A 14 11.65 -14.41 18.77
N ILE A 15 12.74 -14.48 17.99
CA ILE A 15 12.69 -14.32 16.53
C ILE A 15 11.94 -15.50 15.87
N PHE A 16 12.16 -16.73 16.35
CA PHE A 16 11.61 -17.94 15.73
C PHE A 16 10.19 -18.31 16.19
N ALA A 17 9.72 -17.83 17.33
CA ALA A 17 8.39 -18.14 17.84
C ALA A 17 7.24 -17.34 17.17
N GLY A 18 7.56 -16.34 16.33
CA GLY A 18 6.56 -15.44 15.73
C GLY A 18 5.77 -16.03 14.56
N ALA A 19 4.69 -15.34 14.14
CA ALA A 19 3.78 -15.74 13.06
C ALA A 19 4.39 -15.68 11.62
N GLY A 20 5.69 -15.44 11.50
CA GLY A 20 6.38 -15.28 10.23
C GLY A 20 5.95 -14.04 9.44
N THR A 21 6.21 -14.05 8.13
CA THR A 21 5.94 -12.90 7.23
C THR A 21 4.54 -12.91 6.62
N ALA A 22 3.80 -14.02 6.74
CA ALA A 22 2.50 -14.19 6.10
C ALA A 22 1.48 -13.08 6.47
N PRO A 23 1.33 -12.67 7.74
CA PRO A 23 0.42 -11.56 8.09
C PRO A 23 0.79 -10.24 7.41
N MET A 24 2.09 -9.96 7.25
CA MET A 24 2.58 -8.75 6.59
C MET A 24 2.30 -8.78 5.08
N LEU A 25 2.43 -9.94 4.44
CA LEU A 25 2.08 -10.13 3.03
C LEU A 25 0.57 -9.98 2.80
N THR A 26 -0.26 -10.51 3.68
CA THR A 26 -1.72 -10.31 3.63
C THR A 26 -2.07 -8.83 3.78
N ALA A 27 -1.43 -8.12 4.71
CA ALA A 27 -1.60 -6.69 4.86
C ALA A 27 -1.18 -5.93 3.59
N ALA A 28 -0.08 -6.35 2.94
CA ALA A 28 0.36 -5.74 1.69
C ALA A 28 -0.68 -5.86 0.57
N VAL A 29 -1.34 -7.02 0.44
CA VAL A 29 -2.43 -7.21 -0.53
C VAL A 29 -3.65 -6.35 -0.18
N ALA A 30 -3.99 -6.23 1.10
CA ALA A 30 -5.10 -5.38 1.53
C ALA A 30 -4.84 -3.90 1.23
N TRP A 31 -3.61 -3.42 1.46
CA TRP A 31 -3.21 -2.05 1.14
C TRP A 31 -3.19 -1.77 -0.36
N ASP A 32 -2.80 -2.74 -1.21
CA ASP A 32 -2.91 -2.60 -2.67
C ASP A 32 -4.37 -2.44 -3.10
N ARG A 33 -5.26 -3.31 -2.62
CA ARG A 33 -6.68 -3.24 -2.96
C ARG A 33 -7.29 -1.90 -2.54
N LEU A 34 -6.93 -1.41 -1.35
CA LEU A 34 -7.37 -0.10 -0.89
C LEU A 34 -6.84 1.03 -1.79
N ALA A 35 -5.61 0.93 -2.27
CA ALA A 35 -5.06 1.90 -3.22
C ALA A 35 -5.87 1.94 -4.52
N ASP A 36 -6.21 0.77 -5.08
CA ASP A 36 -7.01 0.64 -6.29
C ASP A 36 -8.43 1.21 -6.09
N GLU A 37 -9.09 0.88 -4.98
CA GLU A 37 -10.43 1.39 -4.67
C GLU A 37 -10.44 2.91 -4.50
N LEU A 38 -9.44 3.48 -3.83
CA LEU A 38 -9.31 4.93 -3.66
C LEU A 38 -9.03 5.65 -4.98
N ALA A 39 -8.21 5.07 -5.85
CA ALA A 39 -7.95 5.60 -7.18
C ALA A 39 -9.22 5.55 -8.07
N ALA A 40 -9.96 4.44 -8.04
CA ALA A 40 -11.23 4.30 -8.74
C ALA A 40 -12.27 5.30 -8.22
N ALA A 41 -12.37 5.48 -6.90
CA ALA A 41 -13.27 6.46 -6.29
C ALA A 41 -12.91 7.90 -6.70
N ALA A 42 -11.61 8.26 -6.72
CA ALA A 42 -11.15 9.56 -7.17
C ALA A 42 -11.53 9.82 -8.64
N SER A 43 -11.33 8.83 -9.51
CA SER A 43 -11.69 8.90 -10.93
C SER A 43 -13.20 9.04 -11.13
N SER A 44 -14.00 8.21 -10.44
CA SER A 44 -15.46 8.25 -10.51
C SER A 44 -16.01 9.61 -10.05
N PHE A 45 -15.57 10.09 -8.90
CA PHE A 45 -16.01 11.38 -8.37
C PHE A 45 -15.59 12.54 -9.29
N GLY A 46 -14.35 12.51 -9.80
CA GLY A 46 -13.86 13.49 -10.77
C GLY A 46 -14.73 13.50 -12.03
N SER A 47 -15.01 12.33 -12.61
CA SER A 47 -15.87 12.19 -13.79
C SER A 47 -17.27 12.76 -13.55
N VAL A 48 -17.94 12.38 -12.46
CA VAL A 48 -19.29 12.88 -12.14
C VAL A 48 -19.28 14.39 -11.97
N THR A 49 -18.28 14.93 -11.27
CA THR A 49 -18.16 16.38 -11.04
C THR A 49 -17.95 17.13 -12.34
N THR A 50 -17.05 16.66 -13.21
CA THR A 50 -16.79 17.28 -14.52
C THR A 50 -18.01 17.20 -15.44
N THR A 51 -18.71 16.06 -15.49
CA THR A 51 -19.94 15.91 -16.27
C THR A 51 -21.02 16.88 -15.79
N LEU A 52 -21.23 16.97 -14.47
CA LEU A 52 -22.27 17.83 -13.90
C LEU A 52 -21.97 19.32 -14.14
N ALA A 53 -20.72 19.73 -13.95
CA ALA A 53 -20.25 21.09 -14.21
C ALA A 53 -20.31 21.47 -15.70
N GLY A 54 -20.16 20.51 -16.61
CA GLY A 54 -20.30 20.71 -18.06
C GLY A 54 -21.74 20.73 -18.56
N GLN A 55 -22.72 20.41 -17.71
CA GLN A 55 -24.13 20.30 -18.08
C GLN A 55 -25.02 21.20 -17.22
N SER A 56 -25.65 20.62 -16.19
CA SER A 56 -26.72 21.25 -15.41
C SER A 56 -26.22 22.16 -14.29
N TRP A 57 -24.95 22.05 -13.88
CA TRP A 57 -24.34 22.92 -12.87
C TRP A 57 -23.60 24.07 -13.53
N GLN A 58 -24.32 25.17 -13.75
CA GLN A 58 -23.75 26.41 -14.28
C GLN A 58 -23.99 27.60 -13.36
N GLY A 59 -23.09 28.58 -13.43
CA GLY A 59 -23.13 29.81 -12.65
C GLY A 59 -22.23 29.82 -11.41
N PRO A 60 -22.20 30.95 -10.66
CA PRO A 60 -21.21 31.19 -9.60
C PRO A 60 -21.29 30.19 -8.44
N ALA A 61 -22.49 29.75 -8.07
CA ALA A 61 -22.68 28.77 -7.01
C ALA A 61 -22.17 27.37 -7.40
N ALA A 62 -22.38 26.96 -8.65
CA ALA A 62 -21.85 25.71 -9.19
C ALA A 62 -20.31 25.74 -9.26
N ALA A 63 -19.72 26.87 -9.67
CA ALA A 63 -18.28 27.07 -9.66
C ALA A 63 -17.68 26.97 -8.24
N ALA A 64 -18.37 27.53 -7.23
CA ALA A 64 -17.97 27.38 -5.83
C ALA A 64 -18.00 25.92 -5.36
N MET A 65 -19.03 25.16 -5.72
CA MET A 65 -19.12 23.73 -5.39
C MET A 65 -18.04 22.89 -6.08
N ALA A 66 -17.75 23.17 -7.36
CA ALA A 66 -16.67 22.52 -8.10
C ALA A 66 -15.28 22.82 -7.50
N ALA A 67 -15.08 24.02 -6.98
CA ALA A 67 -13.83 24.38 -6.30
C ALA A 67 -13.59 23.55 -5.03
N VAL A 68 -14.65 23.17 -4.30
CA VAL A 68 -14.58 22.31 -3.11
C VAL A 68 -14.42 20.83 -3.47
N ALA A 69 -14.89 20.41 -4.64
CA ALA A 69 -14.76 19.04 -5.14
C ALA A 69 -13.28 18.68 -5.49
N THR A 70 -12.51 19.63 -6.00
CA THR A 70 -11.09 19.46 -6.38
C THR A 70 -10.17 18.99 -5.23
N PRO A 71 -10.17 19.61 -4.02
CA PRO A 71 -9.34 19.12 -2.92
C PRO A 71 -9.78 17.74 -2.41
N TYR A 72 -11.04 17.34 -2.63
CA TYR A 72 -11.51 16.01 -2.25
C TYR A 72 -10.94 14.92 -3.17
N THR A 73 -10.96 15.12 -4.49
CA THR A 73 -10.30 14.17 -5.43
C THR A 73 -8.80 14.10 -5.19
N ALA A 74 -8.15 15.22 -4.91
CA ALA A 74 -6.73 15.26 -4.58
C ALA A 74 -6.41 14.48 -3.29
N ARG A 75 -7.27 14.56 -2.27
CA ARG A 75 -7.13 13.78 -1.03
C ARG A 75 -7.26 12.28 -1.29
N LEU A 76 -8.23 11.87 -2.12
CA LEU A 76 -8.40 10.46 -2.49
C LEU A 76 -7.18 9.93 -3.27
N ALA A 77 -6.66 10.68 -4.23
CA ALA A 77 -5.48 10.31 -4.99
C ALA A 77 -4.23 10.20 -4.10
N THR A 78 -4.06 11.14 -3.15
CA THR A 78 -2.96 11.09 -2.17
C THR A 78 -3.08 9.88 -1.27
N ALA A 79 -4.29 9.59 -0.78
CA ALA A 79 -4.54 8.41 0.06
C ALA A 79 -4.26 7.11 -0.70
N ALA A 80 -4.63 7.02 -1.98
CA ALA A 80 -4.29 5.89 -2.85
C ALA A 80 -2.77 5.70 -2.95
N ALA A 81 -2.01 6.78 -3.17
CA ALA A 81 -0.56 6.72 -3.26
C ALA A 81 0.11 6.29 -1.93
N LEU A 82 -0.43 6.73 -0.79
CA LEU A 82 0.05 6.31 0.53
C LEU A 82 -0.26 4.84 0.81
N ALA A 83 -1.44 4.36 0.42
CA ALA A 83 -1.82 2.95 0.52
C ALA A 83 -0.89 2.06 -0.32
N ALA A 84 -0.60 2.45 -1.56
CA ALA A 84 0.35 1.74 -2.42
C ALA A 84 1.78 1.70 -1.82
N GLN A 85 2.22 2.80 -1.19
CA GLN A 85 3.50 2.84 -0.47
C GLN A 85 3.50 1.90 0.73
N ALA A 86 2.44 1.90 1.55
CA ALA A 86 2.30 1.00 2.69
C ALA A 86 2.34 -0.47 2.26
N ALA A 87 1.68 -0.80 1.15
CA ALA A 87 1.75 -2.12 0.53
C ALA A 87 3.18 -2.49 0.11
N GLY A 88 3.91 -1.55 -0.50
CA GLY A 88 5.31 -1.72 -0.87
C GLY A 88 6.23 -1.96 0.32
N GLN A 89 6.02 -1.26 1.44
CA GLN A 89 6.80 -1.44 2.67
C GLN A 89 6.47 -2.77 3.37
N ALA A 90 5.22 -3.21 3.31
CA ALA A 90 4.78 -4.48 3.87
C ALA A 90 5.29 -5.69 3.05
N ARG A 91 5.65 -5.49 1.78
CA ARG A 91 6.27 -6.52 0.94
C ARG A 91 7.73 -6.73 1.36
N TRP A 92 7.97 -7.81 2.09
CA TRP A 92 9.30 -8.41 2.14
C TRP A 92 9.61 -9.08 0.79
N ARG A 93 10.63 -8.60 0.07
CA ARG A 93 11.15 -9.25 -1.14
C ARG A 93 12.36 -10.11 -0.76
N PRO A 94 12.22 -11.43 -0.58
CA PRO A 94 13.39 -12.27 -0.40
C PRO A 94 14.29 -12.20 -1.64
N PRO A 95 15.63 -12.23 -1.48
CA PRO A 95 16.53 -12.32 -2.62
C PRO A 95 16.23 -13.60 -3.41
N ALA A 96 16.30 -13.52 -4.74
CA ALA A 96 16.16 -14.70 -5.60
C ALA A 96 17.14 -15.77 -5.13
N THR A 97 16.62 -16.90 -4.65
CA THR A 97 17.43 -18.04 -4.29
C THR A 97 18.10 -18.55 -5.57
N ARG A 98 19.39 -18.24 -5.74
CA ARG A 98 20.21 -18.93 -6.74
C ARG A 98 20.06 -20.43 -6.46
N PRO A 99 19.63 -21.25 -7.44
CA PRO A 99 19.54 -22.68 -7.23
C PRO A 99 20.92 -23.16 -6.81
N ARG A 100 21.00 -23.80 -5.63
CA ARG A 100 22.24 -24.42 -5.16
C ARG A 100 22.66 -25.43 -6.24
N GLY A 101 23.70 -25.07 -6.99
CA GLY A 101 24.39 -26.00 -7.87
C GLY A 101 24.76 -27.21 -7.04
N ARG A 102 24.30 -28.39 -7.46
CA ARG A 102 24.68 -29.66 -6.84
C ARG A 102 26.20 -29.76 -6.93
N HIS A 103 26.90 -29.64 -5.81
CA HIS A 103 28.31 -30.01 -5.74
C HIS A 103 28.39 -31.54 -5.89
N PRO A 104 29.05 -32.07 -6.93
CA PRO A 104 29.30 -33.50 -7.02
C PRO A 104 30.46 -33.83 -6.10
N CYS A 105 30.17 -34.37 -4.92
CA CYS A 105 31.13 -35.21 -4.23
C CYS A 105 30.98 -36.62 -4.82
N ILE A 106 32.09 -37.21 -5.29
CA ILE A 106 32.48 -38.64 -5.34
C ILE A 106 33.38 -38.85 -6.58
N ARG A 107 34.71 -38.87 -6.36
CA ARG A 107 35.58 -39.93 -6.86
C ARG A 107 36.83 -40.00 -6.00
#